data_AF-A0AAW8CTL5-F1
#
_entry.id   AF-A0AAW8CTL5-F1
#
_cell.length_a   1.000
_cell.length_b   1.000
_cell.length_c   1.000
_cell.angle_alpha   90.00
_cell.angle_beta   90.00
_cell.angle_gamma   90.00
#
_symmetry.space_group_name_H-M   'P 1'
#
loop_
_entity.id
_entity.type
_entity.pdbx_description
1 polymer ?
#
loop_
_entity_poly.entity_id
_entity_poly.type
_entity_poly.pdbx_seq_one_letter_code
_entity_poly.pdbx_strand_id
1 'polypeptide(L)'
;MARIEWVKARLDNWARWRCQMTGNGLGFSSQSSFLNDAPGTDREAKIPLDEIEASVTHEGIEALKLSRPHVYGVLYCMYPFGLGVSGTCRRLECDRSNVYALLDVADRLLATWFTERAEKQQAVRDGIRERFVP
;
A
#
# COMPACT_ATOMS: atom_id res chain seq x y z
N MET A 1 9.96 -15.48 -7.70
CA MET A 1 8.51 -15.27 -7.82
C MET A 1 8.28 -13.85 -8.31
N ALA A 2 7.58 -13.66 -9.42
CA ALA A 2 7.41 -12.34 -10.02
C ALA A 2 6.31 -11.59 -9.25
N ARG A 3 6.65 -10.42 -8.70
CA ARG A 3 5.68 -9.52 -8.06
C ARG A 3 4.87 -8.83 -9.15
N ILE A 4 3.62 -8.48 -8.85
CA ILE A 4 2.81 -7.67 -9.76
C ILE A 4 3.23 -6.21 -9.58
N GLU A 5 4.03 -5.68 -10.51
CA GLU A 5 4.68 -4.38 -10.35
C GLU A 5 3.71 -3.21 -10.12
N TRP A 6 2.56 -3.21 -10.80
CA TRP A 6 1.56 -2.15 -10.59
C TRP A 6 0.88 -2.23 -9.21
N VAL A 7 0.71 -3.44 -8.66
CA VAL A 7 0.19 -3.63 -7.28
C VAL A 7 1.23 -3.15 -6.28
N LYS A 8 2.50 -3.49 -6.50
CA LYS A 8 3.61 -3.03 -5.67
C LYS A 8 3.69 -1.50 -5.63
N ALA A 9 3.59 -0.82 -6.79
CA ALA A 9 3.60 0.64 -6.85
C ALA A 9 2.44 1.26 -6.05
N ARG A 10 1.24 0.67 -6.12
CA ARG A 10 0.10 1.08 -5.29
C ARG A 10 0.34 0.87 -3.81
N LEU A 11 0.93 -0.25 -3.42
CA LEU A 11 1.27 -0.53 -2.03
C LEU A 11 2.34 0.44 -1.50
N ASP A 12 3.32 0.83 -2.32
CA ASP A 12 4.31 1.85 -1.97
C ASP A 12 3.67 3.24 -1.80
N ASN A 13 2.75 3.62 -2.68
CA ASN A 13 1.97 4.85 -2.54
C ASN A 13 1.11 4.82 -1.26
N TRP A 14 0.40 3.72 -1.02
CA TRP A 14 -0.39 3.52 0.19
C TRP A 14 0.46 3.60 1.47
N ALA A 15 1.66 3.01 1.47
CA ALA A 15 2.59 3.08 2.61
C ALA A 15 2.93 4.54 2.94
N ARG A 16 3.29 5.33 1.92
CA ARG A 16 3.61 6.76 2.05
C ARG A 16 2.42 7.54 2.60
N TRP A 17 1.22 7.30 2.06
CA TRP A 17 -0.02 7.91 2.55
C TRP A 17 -0.27 7.62 4.03
N ARG A 18 -0.15 6.34 4.43
CA ARG A 18 -0.38 5.91 5.82
C ARG A 18 0.67 6.55 6.75
N CYS A 19 1.94 6.59 6.34
CA CYS A 19 2.99 7.25 7.10
C CYS A 19 2.71 8.75 7.29
N GLN A 20 2.22 9.46 6.26
CA GLN A 20 1.81 10.86 6.36
C GLN A 20 0.63 11.04 7.33
N MET A 21 -0.37 10.16 7.27
CA MET A 21 -1.53 10.22 8.17
C MET A 21 -1.16 9.94 9.64
N THR A 22 -0.14 9.12 9.87
CA THR A 22 0.40 8.86 11.22
C THR A 22 1.29 10.01 11.70
N GLY A 23 2.06 10.61 10.79
CA GLY A 23 2.92 11.77 11.04
C GLY A 23 2.15 13.03 11.41
N ASN A 24 0.89 13.15 11.01
CA ASN A 24 -0.01 14.22 11.46
C ASN A 24 -0.64 13.95 12.85
N GLY A 25 -0.34 12.83 13.50
CA GLY A 25 -1.09 12.36 14.68
C GLY A 25 -0.28 11.87 15.88
N LEU A 26 1.01 11.50 15.77
CA LEU A 26 2.00 11.36 16.86
C LEU A 26 3.30 10.77 16.27
N GLY A 27 4.42 11.43 16.55
CA GLY A 27 5.69 11.34 15.81
C GLY A 27 6.28 9.95 15.59
N PHE A 28 6.88 9.77 14.42
CA PHE A 28 8.23 9.21 14.21
C PHE A 28 8.65 9.53 12.76
N SER A 29 9.34 10.67 12.58
CA SER A 29 10.17 10.88 11.39
C SER A 29 11.37 9.95 11.52
N SER A 30 11.30 8.75 10.96
CA SER A 30 12.46 7.84 10.90
C SER A 30 13.42 8.22 9.76
N GLN A 31 13.82 9.49 9.72
CA GLN A 31 15.10 9.87 9.14
C GLN A 31 15.76 10.88 10.07
N SER A 32 16.87 10.43 10.64
CA SER A 32 17.79 11.14 11.51
C SER A 32 18.12 12.53 10.95
N SER A 33 17.41 13.57 11.39
CA SER A 33 17.61 14.96 10.97
C SER A 33 18.78 15.65 11.70
N PHE A 34 19.60 14.91 12.44
CA PHE A 34 20.68 15.44 13.29
C PHE A 34 22.07 14.96 12.88
N LEU A 35 22.38 14.93 11.57
CA LEU A 35 23.77 14.84 11.14
C LEU A 35 24.02 15.67 9.88
N ASN A 36 24.49 16.88 10.17
CA ASN A 36 25.34 17.75 9.37
C ASN A 36 24.70 18.61 8.27
N ASP A 37 24.96 19.90 8.43
CA ASP A 37 24.55 21.04 7.65
C ASP A 37 25.32 21.09 6.31
N ALA A 38 24.57 21.15 5.20
CA ALA A 38 24.99 21.77 3.96
C ALA A 38 23.70 22.29 3.27
N PRO A 39 23.62 23.56 2.85
CA PRO A 39 22.42 24.09 2.19
C PRO A 39 22.35 23.59 0.75
N GLY A 40 21.95 22.33 0.59
CA GLY A 40 21.64 21.69 -0.67
C GLY A 40 20.21 22.03 -1.08
N THR A 41 20.05 22.55 -2.29
CA THR A 41 18.78 22.95 -2.88
C THR A 41 17.95 21.73 -3.23
N ASP A 42 17.33 21.07 -2.26
CA ASP A 42 16.24 20.14 -2.52
C ASP A 42 14.94 20.75 -2.00
N ARG A 43 14.31 21.55 -2.88
CA ARG A 43 12.85 21.59 -2.89
C ARG A 43 12.42 20.16 -3.19
N GLU A 44 12.27 19.32 -2.17
CA GLU A 44 11.59 18.03 -2.30
C GLU A 44 10.25 18.31 -2.94
N ALA A 45 10.16 18.08 -4.25
CA ALA A 45 8.92 18.17 -4.98
C ALA A 45 8.03 17.11 -4.34
N LYS A 46 7.11 17.55 -3.46
CA LYS A 46 6.16 16.71 -2.77
C LYS A 46 5.42 15.93 -3.85
N ILE A 47 5.81 14.66 -4.04
CA ILE A 47 5.25 13.82 -5.09
C ILE A 47 3.74 13.81 -4.84
N PRO A 48 2.91 14.33 -5.79
CA PRO A 48 1.48 14.34 -5.61
C PRO A 48 1.02 12.90 -5.40
N LEU A 49 0.55 12.64 -4.18
CA LEU A 49 0.00 11.35 -3.84
C LEU A 49 -1.49 11.38 -4.18
N ASP A 50 -1.94 10.40 -4.96
CA ASP A 50 -3.37 10.20 -5.18
C ASP A 50 -3.99 9.64 -3.89
N GLU A 51 -4.54 10.54 -3.08
CA GLU A 51 -5.21 10.21 -1.81
C GLU A 51 -6.44 9.31 -2.03
N ILE A 52 -7.10 9.41 -3.20
CA ILE A 52 -8.25 8.57 -3.54
C ILE A 52 -7.76 7.15 -3.82
N GLU A 53 -6.70 6.98 -4.62
CA GLU A 53 -6.12 5.66 -4.86
C GLU A 53 -5.60 5.03 -3.56
N ALA A 54 -4.91 5.82 -2.71
CA ALA A 54 -4.35 5.33 -1.46
C ALA A 54 -5.43 4.91 -0.45
N SER A 55 -6.52 5.68 -0.33
CA SER A 55 -7.66 5.32 0.53
C SER A 55 -8.39 4.08 0.03
N VAL A 56 -8.60 3.95 -1.29
CA VAL A 56 -9.18 2.73 -1.88
C VAL A 56 -8.28 1.52 -1.64
N THR A 57 -6.97 1.68 -1.75
CA THR A 57 -6.00 0.62 -1.44
C THR A 57 -6.06 0.25 0.03
N HIS A 58 -6.22 1.22 0.93
CA HIS A 58 -6.40 0.98 2.35
C HIS A 58 -7.66 0.13 2.64
N GLU A 59 -8.80 0.43 2.02
CA GLU A 59 -10.02 -0.38 2.14
C GLU A 59 -9.77 -1.85 1.75
N GLY A 60 -9.09 -2.06 0.62
CA GLY A 60 -8.76 -3.41 0.13
C GLY A 60 -7.88 -4.18 1.12
N ILE A 61 -6.91 -3.51 1.75
CA ILE A 61 -6.03 -4.12 2.76
C ILE A 61 -6.77 -4.37 4.07
N GLU A 62 -7.59 -3.43 4.55
CA GLU A 62 -8.37 -3.62 5.79
C GLU A 62 -9.38 -4.75 5.65
N ALA A 63 -9.94 -4.99 4.46
CA ALA A 63 -10.79 -6.15 4.19
C ALA A 63 -10.05 -7.50 4.39
N LEU A 64 -8.72 -7.52 4.24
CA LEU A 64 -7.89 -8.70 4.51
C LEU A 64 -7.69 -8.97 5.99
N LYS A 65 -7.92 -7.99 6.87
CA LYS A 65 -7.64 -8.10 8.30
C LYS A 65 -8.40 -9.24 8.99
N LEU A 66 -9.68 -9.39 8.65
CA LEU A 66 -10.54 -10.45 9.19
C LEU A 66 -10.44 -11.74 8.39
N SER A 67 -10.36 -11.64 7.06
CA SER A 67 -10.37 -12.82 6.18
C SER A 67 -9.02 -13.54 6.14
N ARG A 68 -7.91 -12.81 6.16
CA ARG A 68 -6.53 -13.32 6.03
C ARG A 68 -5.54 -12.49 6.87
N PRO A 69 -5.56 -12.65 8.21
CA PRO A 69 -4.75 -11.83 9.12
C PRO A 69 -3.24 -11.94 8.89
N HIS A 70 -2.74 -13.10 8.43
CA HIS A 70 -1.32 -13.30 8.14
C HIS A 70 -0.84 -12.49 6.93
N VAL A 71 -1.66 -12.38 5.88
CA VAL A 71 -1.36 -11.58 4.69
C VAL A 71 -1.34 -10.09 5.06
N TYR A 72 -2.35 -9.66 5.81
CA TYR A 72 -2.42 -8.31 6.38
C TYR A 72 -1.18 -7.97 7.21
N GLY A 73 -0.76 -8.86 8.11
CA GLY A 73 0.41 -8.67 8.96
C GLY A 73 1.70 -8.48 8.17
N VAL A 74 1.91 -9.29 7.13
CA VAL A 74 3.08 -9.16 6.24
C VAL A 74 3.07 -7.83 5.49
N LEU A 75 1.92 -7.41 4.94
CA LEU A 75 1.82 -6.13 4.23
C LEU A 75 2.15 -4.95 5.16
N TYR A 76 1.63 -4.94 6.38
CA TYR A 76 1.94 -3.90 7.36
C TYR A 76 3.42 -3.86 7.78
N CYS A 77 4.05 -5.03 7.96
CA CYS A 77 5.48 -5.14 8.29
C CYS A 77 6.38 -4.67 7.14
N MET A 78 6.03 -5.00 5.91
CA MET A 78 6.84 -4.70 4.74
C MET A 78 6.73 -3.23 4.30
N TYR A 79 5.53 -2.66 4.32
CA TYR A 79 5.24 -1.37 3.70
C TYR A 79 5.21 -0.22 4.73
N PRO A 80 4.16 -0.01 5.56
CA PRO A 80 4.15 1.06 6.57
C PRO A 80 5.31 1.03 7.56
N PHE A 81 5.72 -0.15 8.03
CA PHE A 81 6.82 -0.26 9.00
C PHE A 81 8.20 -0.35 8.34
N GLY A 82 8.28 -0.58 7.03
CA GLY A 82 9.55 -0.61 6.28
C GLY A 82 10.58 -1.63 6.80
N LEU A 83 10.16 -2.69 7.49
CA LEU A 83 11.09 -3.63 8.15
C LEU A 83 11.90 -4.49 7.16
N GLY A 84 11.47 -4.52 5.89
CA GLY A 84 11.99 -5.44 4.88
C GLY A 84 11.73 -6.91 5.21
N VAL A 85 12.21 -7.81 4.36
CA VAL A 85 11.92 -9.25 4.48
C VAL A 85 12.51 -9.81 5.79
N SER A 86 13.76 -9.50 6.10
CA SER A 86 14.44 -10.01 7.29
C SER A 86 13.79 -9.51 8.59
N GLY A 87 13.43 -8.23 8.66
CA GLY A 87 12.73 -7.67 9.82
C GLY A 87 11.32 -8.24 9.97
N THR A 88 10.61 -8.46 8.86
CA THR A 88 9.30 -9.11 8.84
C THR A 88 9.36 -10.56 9.33
N CYS A 89 10.36 -11.33 8.89
CA CYS A 89 10.60 -12.71 9.36
C CYS A 89 10.79 -12.74 10.88
N ARG A 90 11.60 -11.81 11.41
CA ARG A 90 11.83 -11.70 12.85
C ARG A 90 10.58 -11.28 13.63
N ARG A 91 9.78 -10.37 13.06
CA ARG A 91 8.56 -9.83 13.68
C ARG A 91 7.42 -10.84 13.72
N LEU A 92 7.28 -11.64 12.66
CA LEU A 92 6.22 -12.64 12.49
C LEU A 92 6.68 -14.06 12.80
N GLU A 93 7.92 -14.24 13.27
CA GLU A 93 8.53 -15.53 13.61
C GLU A 93 8.38 -16.58 12.50
N CYS A 94 8.60 -16.15 11.25
CA CYS A 94 8.42 -17.00 10.08
C CYS A 94 9.65 -16.97 9.15
N ASP A 95 9.75 -17.99 8.29
CA ASP A 95 10.84 -18.08 7.33
C ASP A 95 10.65 -17.12 6.15
N ARG A 96 11.76 -16.77 5.48
CA ARG A 96 11.75 -15.89 4.29
C ARG A 96 10.87 -16.45 3.18
N SER A 97 10.87 -17.76 2.98
CA SER A 97 10.02 -18.42 1.98
C SER A 97 8.53 -18.16 2.24
N ASN A 98 8.12 -18.17 3.51
CA ASN A 98 6.75 -17.90 3.91
C ASN A 98 6.37 -16.43 3.64
N VAL A 99 7.27 -15.48 3.94
CA VAL A 99 7.03 -14.06 3.63
C VAL A 99 6.83 -13.86 2.12
N TYR A 100 7.66 -14.47 1.28
CA TYR A 100 7.49 -14.37 -0.18
C TYR A 100 6.19 -15.01 -0.66
N ALA A 101 5.82 -16.17 -0.13
CA ALA A 101 4.56 -16.83 -0.46
C ALA A 101 3.35 -15.95 -0.06
N LEU A 102 3.39 -15.33 1.12
CA LEU A 102 2.34 -14.43 1.59
C LEU A 102 2.25 -13.16 0.74
N LEU A 103 3.38 -12.63 0.26
CA LEU A 103 3.41 -11.51 -0.68
C LEU A 103 2.83 -11.88 -2.05
N ASP A 104 3.00 -13.13 -2.52
CA ASP A 104 2.34 -13.63 -3.74
C ASP A 104 0.84 -13.61 -3.60
N VAL A 105 0.38 -14.15 -2.48
CA VAL A 105 -1.03 -14.25 -2.17
C VAL A 105 -1.61 -12.85 -2.03
N ALA A 106 -0.90 -11.92 -1.39
CA ALA A 106 -1.29 -10.52 -1.32
C ALA A 106 -1.46 -9.90 -2.71
N ASP A 107 -0.44 -10.03 -3.57
CA ASP A 107 -0.46 -9.46 -4.92
C ASP A 107 -1.66 -9.99 -5.73
N ARG A 108 -1.89 -11.30 -5.71
CA ARG A 108 -3.01 -11.93 -6.43
C ARG A 108 -4.37 -11.47 -5.90
N LEU A 109 -4.56 -11.45 -4.59
CA LEU A 109 -5.81 -11.03 -3.97
C LEU A 109 -6.13 -9.56 -4.24
N LEU A 110 -5.13 -8.69 -4.09
CA LEU A 110 -5.30 -7.26 -4.34
C LEU A 110 -5.53 -7.01 -5.82
N ALA A 111 -4.83 -7.70 -6.72
CA ALA A 111 -5.06 -7.61 -8.15
C ALA A 111 -6.51 -7.96 -8.52
N THR A 112 -7.04 -9.07 -8.01
CA THR A 112 -8.43 -9.46 -8.20
C THR A 112 -9.38 -8.40 -7.64
N TRP A 113 -9.17 -7.97 -6.40
CA TRP A 113 -10.04 -6.98 -5.75
C TRP A 113 -10.10 -5.64 -6.51
N PHE A 114 -8.95 -5.14 -6.98
CA PHE A 114 -8.89 -3.92 -7.79
C PHE A 114 -9.58 -4.08 -9.14
N THR A 115 -9.44 -5.25 -9.77
CA THR A 115 -10.08 -5.55 -11.07
C THR A 115 -11.60 -5.59 -10.91
N GLU A 116 -12.11 -6.35 -9.94
CA GLU A 116 -13.56 -6.43 -9.67
C GLU A 116 -14.17 -5.07 -9.32
N ARG A 117 -13.43 -4.23 -8.58
CA ARG A 117 -13.89 -2.87 -8.26
C ARG A 117 -13.91 -1.98 -9.50
N ALA A 118 -12.90 -2.06 -10.35
CA ALA A 118 -12.85 -1.29 -11.60
C ALA A 118 -14.00 -1.68 -12.54
N GLU A 119 -14.29 -2.97 -12.68
CA GLU A 119 -15.43 -3.48 -13.46
C GLU A 119 -16.77 -2.97 -12.91
N LYS A 120 -16.97 -3.00 -11.59
CA LYS A 120 -18.17 -2.43 -10.95
C LYS A 120 -18.31 -0.94 -11.21
N GLN A 121 -17.21 -0.18 -11.14
CA GLN A 121 -17.24 1.26 -11.42
C GLN A 121 -17.54 1.55 -12.89
N GLN A 122 -17.02 0.74 -13.82
CA GLN A 122 -17.33 0.85 -15.24
C GLN A 122 -18.80 0.56 -15.52
N ALA A 123 -19.35 -0.53 -14.99
CA ALA A 123 -20.76 -0.87 -15.14
C ALA A 123 -21.70 0.24 -14.62
N VAL A 124 -21.36 0.87 -13.48
CA VAL A 124 -22.12 2.01 -12.96
C VAL A 124 -22.03 3.22 -13.91
N ARG A 125 -20.85 3.51 -14.45
CA ARG A 125 -20.65 4.61 -15.40
C ARG A 125 -21.41 4.37 -16.71
N ASP A 126 -21.38 3.15 -17.24
CA ASP A 126 -22.08 2.78 -18.45
C ASP A 126 -23.60 2.83 -18.25
N GLY A 127 -24.10 2.34 -17.11
CA GLY A 127 -25.52 2.47 -16.77
C GLY A 127 -25.99 3.92 -16.60
N ILE A 128 -25.14 4.81 -16.08
CA ILE A 128 -25.42 6.26 -16.07
C ILE A 128 -25.44 6.80 -17.50
N ARG A 129 -24.44 6.45 -18.32
CA ARG A 129 -24.36 6.90 -19.71
C ARG A 129 -25.59 6.48 -20.52
N GLU A 130 -25.99 5.22 -20.46
CA GLU A 130 -27.19 4.69 -21.14
C GLU A 130 -28.48 5.37 -20.67
N ARG A 131 -28.55 5.80 -19.41
CA ARG A 131 -29.72 6.49 -18.85
C ARG A 131 -29.82 7.96 -19.25
N PHE A 132 -28.72 8.58 -19.68
CA PHE A 132 -28.65 10.00 -20.05
C PHE A 132 -28.43 10.25 -21.56
N VAL A 133 -28.34 9.20 -22.38
CA VAL A 133 -28.34 9.30 -23.85
C VAL A 133 -29.76 8.99 -24.35
N PRO A 134 -30.46 9.92 -25.03
CA PRO A 134 -31.81 9.73 -25.55
C PRO A 134 -31.89 8.77 -26.74
#